data_AF-A0AAV4B2N0-F1
#
_entry.id   AF-A0AAV4B2N0-F1
#
_cell.length_a   1.000
_cell.length_b   1.000
_cell.length_c   1.000
_cell.angle_alpha   90.00
_cell.angle_beta   90.00
_cell.angle_gamma   90.00
#
_symmetry.space_group_name_H-M   'P 1'
#
loop_
_entity.id
_entity.type
_entity.pdbx_description
1 polymer ?
#
loop_
_entity_poly.entity_id
_entity_poly.type
_entity_poly.pdbx_seq_one_letter_code
_entity_poly.pdbx_strand_id
1 'polypeptide(L)'
;MQEVMKLIRINRRLSTPYHPISNGMVGRLGRNLKRMLTKLTDFNEKWDQFIPGVLFAYREMRHNTTGYSPFELVFGRKARGPSDILEDAFSGQNNSIPENVFVIDFVNELRTT
;
A
#
# COMPACT_ATOMS: atom_id res chain seq x y z
N MET A 1 15.84 -18.18 -14.72
CA MET A 1 15.54 -17.42 -13.48
C MET A 1 16.77 -17.10 -12.62
N GLN A 2 17.64 -18.08 -12.30
CA GLN A 2 18.85 -17.77 -11.51
C GLN A 2 19.80 -16.78 -12.21
N GLU A 3 19.92 -16.90 -13.54
CA GLU A 3 20.76 -16.02 -14.36
C GLU A 3 20.24 -14.58 -14.40
N VAL A 4 18.92 -14.41 -14.57
CA VAL A 4 18.25 -13.10 -14.45
C VAL A 4 18.48 -12.49 -13.07
N MET A 5 18.34 -13.27 -11.99
CA MET A 5 18.58 -12.80 -10.62
C MET A 5 20.02 -12.34 -10.37
N LYS A 6 21.01 -13.04 -10.94
CA LYS A 6 22.42 -12.62 -10.90
C LYS A 6 22.63 -11.30 -11.64
N LEU A 7 22.02 -11.14 -12.81
CA LEU A 7 22.14 -9.94 -13.63
C LEU A 7 21.58 -8.70 -12.92
N ILE A 8 20.44 -8.83 -12.24
CA ILE A 8 19.80 -7.74 -11.47
C ILE A 8 20.24 -7.69 -10.00
N ARG A 9 21.25 -8.48 -9.61
CA ARG A 9 21.83 -8.53 -8.25
C ARG A 9 20.80 -8.79 -7.13
N ILE A 10 19.79 -9.61 -7.40
CA ILE A 10 18.80 -10.03 -6.39
C ILE A 10 19.25 -11.32 -5.71
N ASN A 11 19.32 -11.29 -4.38
CA ASN A 11 19.52 -12.48 -3.56
C ASN A 11 18.18 -13.16 -3.27
N ARG A 12 17.92 -14.31 -3.92
CA ARG A 12 16.70 -15.08 -3.70
C ARG A 12 16.77 -15.87 -2.39
N ARG A 13 15.93 -15.52 -1.43
CA ARG A 13 15.67 -16.32 -0.22
C ARG A 13 14.44 -17.21 -0.44
N LEU A 14 14.60 -18.51 -0.21
CA LEU A 14 13.50 -19.48 -0.28
C LEU A 14 13.05 -19.83 1.13
N SER A 15 11.74 -19.96 1.31
CA SER A 15 11.17 -20.52 2.52
C SER A 15 11.29 -22.04 2.54
N THR A 16 11.27 -22.62 3.73
CA THR A 16 11.14 -24.07 3.89
C THR A 16 9.86 -24.57 3.22
N PRO A 17 9.91 -25.72 2.51
CA PRO A 17 8.71 -26.35 1.96
C PRO A 17 7.66 -26.57 3.04
N TYR A 18 6.37 -26.43 2.68
CA TYR A 18 5.24 -26.61 3.58
C TYR A 18 5.24 -25.73 4.85
N HIS A 19 6.00 -24.63 4.87
CA HIS A 19 6.06 -23.70 5.99
C HIS A 19 5.51 -22.31 5.63
N PRO A 20 4.18 -22.16 5.45
CA PRO A 20 3.56 -20.92 4.96
C PRO A 20 3.71 -19.72 5.91
N ILE A 21 4.06 -19.97 7.17
CA ILE A 21 4.27 -18.94 8.20
C ILE A 21 5.40 -17.99 7.80
N SER A 22 6.45 -18.51 7.16
CA SER A 22 7.59 -17.73 6.65
C SER A 22 7.18 -16.58 5.71
N ASN A 23 6.14 -16.77 4.90
CA ASN A 23 5.60 -15.77 3.97
C ASN A 23 4.28 -15.17 4.48
N GLY A 24 4.06 -15.18 5.79
CA GLY A 24 2.79 -14.82 6.40
C GLY A 24 2.31 -13.40 6.07
N MET A 25 3.22 -12.45 5.86
CA MET A 25 2.87 -11.07 5.49
C MET A 25 2.23 -10.99 4.10
N VAL A 26 2.83 -11.67 3.11
CA VAL A 26 2.26 -11.78 1.75
C VAL A 26 0.92 -12.52 1.78
N GLY A 27 0.82 -13.58 2.60
CA GLY A 27 -0.44 -14.31 2.78
C GLY A 27 -1.56 -13.44 3.37
N ARG A 28 -1.25 -12.60 4.38
CA ARG A 28 -2.21 -11.63 4.95
C ARG A 28 -2.66 -10.60 3.93
N LEU A 29 -1.71 -10.02 3.18
CA LEU A 29 -2.00 -9.09 2.10
C LEU A 29 -2.95 -9.72 1.06
N GLY A 30 -2.62 -10.94 0.59
CA GLY A 30 -3.45 -11.66 -0.37
C GLY A 30 -4.87 -11.90 0.12
N ARG A 31 -5.05 -12.25 1.41
CA ARG A 31 -6.39 -12.38 2.01
C ARG A 31 -7.15 -11.06 2.03
N ASN A 32 -6.49 -9.96 2.39
CA ASN A 32 -7.12 -8.63 2.41
C ASN A 32 -7.55 -8.19 1.01
N LEU A 33 -6.68 -8.34 0.01
CA LEU A 33 -6.98 -7.99 -1.38
C LEU A 33 -8.16 -8.81 -1.92
N LYS A 34 -8.19 -10.12 -1.67
CA LYS A 34 -9.33 -10.97 -2.04
C LYS A 34 -10.63 -10.45 -1.42
N ARG A 35 -10.61 -10.13 -0.11
CA ARG A 35 -11.79 -9.59 0.58
C ARG A 35 -12.27 -8.26 0.01
N MET A 36 -11.35 -7.38 -0.40
CA MET A 36 -11.71 -6.11 -1.04
C MET A 36 -12.29 -6.34 -2.43
N LEU A 37 -11.68 -7.21 -3.24
CA LEU A 37 -12.15 -7.55 -4.58
C LEU A 37 -13.55 -8.18 -4.52
N THR A 38 -13.80 -9.15 -3.65
CA THR A 38 -15.13 -9.78 -3.50
C THR A 38 -16.22 -8.80 -3.09
N LYS A 39 -15.88 -7.62 -2.53
CA LYS A 39 -16.87 -6.56 -2.25
C LYS A 39 -17.17 -5.67 -3.45
N LEU A 40 -16.28 -5.62 -4.42
CA LEU A 40 -16.37 -4.73 -5.58
C LEU A 40 -16.84 -5.46 -6.84
N THR A 41 -16.81 -6.79 -6.85
CA THR A 41 -17.04 -7.57 -8.06
C THR A 41 -17.74 -8.89 -7.78
N ASP A 42 -18.66 -9.25 -8.66
CA ASP A 42 -19.35 -10.54 -8.64
C ASP A 42 -18.56 -11.63 -9.40
N PHE A 43 -18.96 -12.89 -9.24
CA PHE A 43 -18.23 -14.08 -9.71
C PHE A 43 -17.92 -14.15 -11.22
N ASN A 44 -18.51 -13.28 -12.04
CA ASN A 44 -18.41 -13.32 -13.50
C ASN A 44 -17.94 -11.99 -14.14
N GLU A 45 -17.39 -11.09 -13.32
CA GLU A 45 -16.93 -9.78 -13.74
C GLU A 45 -15.40 -9.72 -13.91
N LYS A 46 -14.94 -8.69 -14.65
CA LYS A 46 -13.52 -8.41 -14.91
C LYS A 46 -12.82 -7.87 -13.66
N TRP A 47 -12.66 -8.74 -12.66
CA TRP A 47 -12.05 -8.44 -11.35
C TRP A 47 -10.65 -7.82 -11.49
N ASP A 48 -9.94 -8.14 -12.58
CA ASP A 48 -8.61 -7.64 -12.92
C ASP A 48 -8.60 -6.12 -13.10
N GLN A 49 -9.70 -5.54 -13.59
CA GLN A 49 -9.84 -4.09 -13.79
C GLN A 49 -9.91 -3.32 -12.46
N PHE A 50 -10.34 -3.99 -11.38
CA PHE A 50 -10.44 -3.38 -10.05
C PHE A 50 -9.13 -3.46 -9.26
N ILE A 51 -8.15 -4.26 -9.70
CA ILE A 51 -6.86 -4.42 -9.01
C ILE A 51 -6.17 -3.07 -8.73
N PRO A 52 -6.03 -2.15 -9.70
CA PRO A 52 -5.35 -0.87 -9.44
C PRO A 52 -6.05 -0.05 -8.36
N GLY A 53 -7.38 0.01 -8.38
CA GLY A 53 -8.18 0.75 -7.39
C GLY A 53 -8.09 0.11 -6.00
N VAL A 54 -8.19 -1.21 -5.91
CA VAL A 54 -8.05 -1.95 -4.64
C VAL A 54 -6.65 -1.77 -4.05
N LEU A 55 -5.61 -1.85 -4.87
CA LEU A 55 -4.24 -1.62 -4.42
C LEU A 55 -4.03 -0.19 -3.94
N PHE A 56 -4.61 0.80 -4.62
CA PHE A 56 -4.54 2.19 -4.19
C PHE A 56 -5.22 2.36 -2.83
N ALA A 57 -6.47 1.91 -2.68
CA ALA A 57 -7.22 1.98 -1.43
C ALA A 57 -6.47 1.29 -0.27
N TYR A 58 -5.84 0.14 -0.53
CA TYR A 58 -5.03 -0.54 0.48
C TYR A 58 -3.79 0.27 0.90
N ARG A 59 -3.13 0.95 -0.05
CA ARG A 59 -1.92 1.76 0.21
C ARG A 59 -2.23 3.08 0.89
N GLU A 60 -3.40 3.64 0.65
CA GLU A 60 -3.86 4.89 1.25
C GLU A 60 -4.35 4.68 2.69
N MET A 61 -5.00 3.55 2.97
CA MET A 61 -5.60 3.29 4.28
C MET A 61 -4.54 3.10 5.38
N ARG A 62 -4.71 3.80 6.50
CA ARG A 62 -3.86 3.64 7.69
C ARG A 62 -4.08 2.27 8.34
N HIS A 63 -2.98 1.60 8.67
CA HIS A 63 -3.04 0.31 9.36
C HIS A 63 -2.97 0.50 10.87
N ASN A 64 -3.89 -0.11 11.62
CA ASN A 64 -3.95 0.01 13.08
C ASN A 64 -2.65 -0.35 13.80
N THR A 65 -1.88 -1.31 13.26
CA THR A 65 -0.62 -1.76 13.88
C THR A 65 0.47 -0.70 13.80
N THR A 66 0.55 0.02 12.68
CA THR A 66 1.61 1.00 12.43
C THR A 66 1.15 2.42 12.64
N GLY A 67 -0.16 2.69 12.69
CA GLY A 67 -0.72 4.05 12.69
C GLY A 67 -0.61 4.76 11.34
N TYR A 68 0.35 4.38 10.49
CA TYR A 68 0.60 4.95 9.16
C TYR A 68 0.06 4.08 8.02
N SER A 69 -0.17 4.68 6.87
CA SER A 69 -0.49 3.98 5.63
C SER A 69 0.78 3.45 4.96
N PRO A 70 0.69 2.36 4.17
CA PRO A 70 1.83 1.88 3.39
C PRO A 70 2.41 2.95 2.45
N PHE A 71 1.58 3.86 1.92
CA PHE A 71 2.05 4.95 1.08
C PHE A 71 2.89 5.96 1.88
N GLU A 72 2.44 6.33 3.08
CA GLU A 72 3.18 7.24 3.97
C GLU A 72 4.56 6.68 4.32
N LEU A 73 4.65 5.38 4.61
CA LEU A 73 5.92 4.73 4.95
C LEU A 73 6.92 4.69 3.80
N VAL A 74 6.46 4.69 2.55
CA VAL A 74 7.33 4.64 1.37
C VAL A 74 7.74 6.04 0.90
N PHE A 75 6.81 7.00 0.93
CA PHE A 75 6.99 8.32 0.33
C PHE A 75 7.14 9.45 1.34
N GLY A 76 6.97 9.20 2.64
CA GLY A 76 7.08 10.20 3.70
C GLY A 76 5.98 11.26 3.67
N ARG A 77 4.89 11.03 2.94
CA ARG A 77 3.75 11.95 2.80
C ARG A 77 2.44 11.19 2.63
N LYS A 78 1.31 11.85 2.92
CA LYS A 78 -0.01 11.32 2.62
C LYS A 78 -0.24 11.21 1.11
N ALA A 79 -0.89 10.13 0.69
CA ALA A 79 -1.40 10.02 -0.67
C ALA A 79 -2.54 11.02 -0.84
N ARG A 80 -2.62 11.68 -2.00
CA ARG A 80 -3.82 12.43 -2.37
C ARG A 80 -4.82 11.46 -3.00
N GLY A 81 -5.87 11.12 -2.26
CA GLY A 81 -6.90 10.16 -2.64
C GLY A 81 -8.19 10.82 -3.12
N PRO A 82 -9.17 10.01 -3.57
CA PRO A 82 -10.51 10.50 -3.93
C PRO A 82 -11.19 11.26 -2.78
N SER A 83 -10.95 10.88 -1.52
CA SER A 83 -11.49 11.56 -0.35
C SER A 83 -10.98 12.99 -0.21
N ASP A 84 -9.68 13.21 -0.43
CA ASP A 84 -9.10 14.57 -0.37
C ASP A 84 -9.65 15.45 -1.50
N ILE A 85 -9.77 14.88 -2.71
CA ILE A 85 -10.35 15.59 -3.86
C ILE A 85 -11.80 16.00 -3.59
N LEU A 86 -12.55 15.11 -2.92
CA LEU A 86 -13.93 15.36 -2.56
C LEU A 86 -14.03 16.46 -1.48
N GLU A 87 -13.15 16.45 -0.47
CA GLU A 87 -13.04 17.53 0.52
C GLU A 87 -12.69 18.88 -0.12
N ASP A 88 -11.73 18.91 -1.04
CA ASP A 88 -11.36 20.13 -1.77
C ASP A 88 -12.55 20.71 -2.55
N ALA A 89 -13.30 19.84 -3.23
CA ALA A 89 -14.48 20.22 -4.00
C ALA A 89 -15.59 20.80 -3.11
N PHE A 90 -15.78 20.26 -1.89
CA PHE A 90 -16.79 20.75 -0.96
C PHE A 90 -16.36 22.00 -0.19
N SER A 91 -15.09 22.12 0.17
CA SER A 91 -14.56 23.23 0.96
C SER A 91 -14.22 24.46 0.12
N GLY A 92 -14.12 24.33 -1.20
CA GLY A 92 -13.75 25.42 -2.11
C GLY A 92 -12.30 25.91 -1.93
N GLN A 93 -11.52 25.23 -1.09
CA GLN A 93 -10.11 25.49 -0.90
C GLN A 93 -9.31 24.56 -1.80
N ASN A 94 -8.45 25.13 -2.65
CA ASN A 94 -7.40 24.35 -3.30
C ASN A 94 -6.33 24.07 -2.24
N ASN A 95 -6.51 23.04 -1.42
CA ASN A 95 -5.40 22.49 -0.65
C ASN A 95 -4.41 21.89 -1.64
N SER A 96 -3.48 22.75 -2.05
CA SER A 96 -2.25 22.36 -2.73
C SER A 96 -1.65 21.20 -1.93
N ILE A 97 -1.18 20.16 -2.62
CA ILE A 97 -0.39 19.09 -2.00
C ILE A 97 0.60 19.79 -1.08
N PRO A 98 0.62 19.54 0.25
CA PRO A 98 1.54 20.25 1.12
C PRO A 98 2.95 20.03 0.56
N GLU A 99 3.53 21.12 0.05
CA GLU A 99 4.88 21.14 -0.49
C GLU A 99 5.79 20.79 0.68
N ASN A 100 6.29 19.56 0.66
CA ASN A 100 7.25 19.04 1.61
C ASN A 100 6.74 18.99 3.06
N VAL A 101 5.93 17.98 3.38
CA VAL A 101 6.16 17.31 4.67
C VAL A 101 7.58 16.76 4.55
N PHE A 102 8.55 17.43 5.17
CA PHE A 102 9.93 17.02 5.04
C PHE A 102 10.02 15.58 5.55
N VAL A 103 10.52 14.68 4.69
CA VAL A 103 10.77 13.28 5.04
C VAL A 103 11.54 13.18 6.37
N ILE A 104 12.35 14.20 6.70
CA ILE A 104 13.09 14.29 7.96
C ILE A 104 12.17 14.36 9.20
N ASP A 105 11.06 15.10 9.14
CA ASP A 105 10.14 15.24 10.27
C ASP A 105 9.37 13.93 10.48
N PHE A 106 8.94 13.31 9.38
CA PHE A 106 8.32 11.98 9.41
C PHE A 106 9.26 10.91 9.98
N VAL A 107 10.54 10.92 9.58
CA VAL A 107 11.56 10.00 10.12
C VAL A 107 11.83 10.27 11.59
N ASN A 108 11.83 11.52 12.03
CA ASN A 108 11.99 11.87 13.44
C ASN A 108 10.80 11.38 14.28
N GLU A 109 9.57 11.51 13.79
CA GLU A 109 8.35 11.02 14.43
C GLU A 109 8.38 9.49 14.61
N LEU A 110 8.82 8.77 13.57
CA LEU A 110 9.02 7.30 13.60
C LEU A 110 10.12 6.84 14.55
N ARG A 111 11.07 7.71 14.92
CA ARG A 111 12.15 7.37 15.87
C ARG A 111 11.76 7.59 17.32
N THR A 112 10.75 8.43 17.59
CA THR A 112 10.25 8.72 18.93
C THR A 112 9.14 7.78 19.42
N THR A 113 8.59 6.95 18.54
CA THR A 113 7.56 5.94 18.84
C THR A 113 8.16 4.56 19.05
#